data_AF-A0A6L5HHB8-F1
#
_entry.id   AF-A0A6L5HHB8-F1
#
_cell.length_a   1.000
_cell.length_b   1.000
_cell.length_c   1.000
_cell.angle_alpha   90.00
_cell.angle_beta   90.00
_cell.angle_gamma   90.00
#
_symmetry.space_group_name_H-M   'P 1'
#
loop_
_entity.id
_entity.type
_entity.pdbx_description
1 polymer ?
#
loop_
_entity_poly.entity_id
_entity_poly.type
_entity_poly.pdbx_seq_one_letter_code
_entity_poly.pdbx_strand_id
1 'polypeptide(L)'
;MSESKVRVFFRNVLMWMLFIAFLIIGLASMFVSFLSGLIMLLAACIFVPQINRTIKDRTNITVTPGGRAIVVIVCFGIFIYTSSKAMEADQVQRTAQEALIAEQARKENREYVTANENTILTKINDLTSKQDYAAAIAFGGKYNNAGSIKIDQAMTKVSAQKGEADKQQRKSSLVASLQSIPKNNFTELASTYTQLAAIDKTYQTDADKYSKLAEQKAQEEKARKTAEAEKAYRQSMGLTWNYSVSEDSMSGKSTRHAYVSSINTVNFKFPYGGAQRATLTIRKHPRWGTSVYISLDKGQFICGYDDCYVRVRFANGKAQRMSASEPSDHSNNLLFISNASSFISQARKSDTVFIEANFYQEGSRVFEFDISDLEWK
;
A
#
# COMPACT_ATOMS: atom_id res chain seq x y z
N MET A 1 -33.30 -1.43 64.26
CA MET A 1 -32.88 -2.51 63.32
C MET A 1 -31.87 -3.39 64.04
N SER A 2 -32.21 -4.66 64.31
CA SER A 2 -31.27 -5.62 64.90
C SER A 2 -30.26 -6.10 63.84
N GLU A 3 -28.96 -6.04 64.14
CA GLU A 3 -27.95 -6.71 63.29
C GLU A 3 -28.20 -8.23 63.34
N SER A 4 -28.27 -8.90 62.18
CA SER A 4 -28.39 -10.36 62.12
C SER A 4 -27.08 -11.02 62.59
N LYS A 5 -27.17 -12.13 63.35
CA LYS A 5 -26.00 -12.90 63.83
C LYS A 5 -25.03 -13.27 62.69
N VAL A 6 -25.54 -13.45 61.48
CA VAL A 6 -24.77 -13.73 60.25
C VAL A 6 -23.81 -12.58 59.91
N ARG A 7 -24.25 -11.33 60.03
CA ARG A 7 -23.43 -10.14 59.72
C ARG A 7 -22.25 -9.99 60.69
N VAL A 8 -22.47 -10.30 61.97
CA VAL A 8 -21.42 -10.24 63.00
C VAL A 8 -20.37 -11.34 62.79
N PHE A 9 -20.79 -12.54 62.38
CA PHE A 9 -19.88 -13.64 62.05
C PHE A 9 -18.97 -13.31 60.86
N PHE A 10 -19.57 -12.87 59.73
CA PHE A 10 -18.80 -12.46 58.56
C PHE A 10 -17.81 -11.33 58.85
N ARG A 11 -18.20 -10.35 59.68
CA ARG A 11 -17.33 -9.25 60.09
C ARG A 11 -16.10 -9.73 60.87
N ASN A 12 -16.26 -10.72 61.75
CA ASN A 12 -15.14 -11.29 62.50
C ASN A 12 -14.21 -12.12 61.62
N VAL A 13 -14.75 -12.92 60.69
CA VAL A 13 -13.95 -13.68 59.73
C VAL A 13 -13.12 -12.75 58.84
N LEU A 14 -13.74 -11.67 58.35
CA LEU A 14 -13.04 -10.67 57.55
C LEU A 14 -11.90 -9.98 58.31
N MET A 15 -12.06 -9.69 59.59
CA MET A 15 -11.00 -9.12 60.42
C MET A 15 -9.80 -10.07 60.57
N TRP A 16 -10.03 -11.37 60.81
CA TRP A 16 -8.95 -12.34 60.90
C TRP A 16 -8.24 -12.57 59.57
N MET A 17 -8.97 -12.54 58.44
CA MET A 17 -8.34 -12.60 57.11
C MET A 17 -7.44 -11.39 56.86
N LEU A 18 -7.90 -10.18 57.17
CA LEU A 18 -7.10 -8.95 57.05
C LEU A 18 -5.87 -8.98 57.98
N PHE A 19 -6.02 -9.48 59.21
CA PHE A 19 -4.89 -9.68 60.11
C PHE A 19 -3.81 -10.58 59.50
N ILE A 20 -4.20 -11.75 58.98
CA ILE A 20 -3.25 -12.71 58.39
C ILE A 20 -2.56 -12.11 57.16
N ALA A 21 -3.30 -11.41 56.29
CA ALA A 21 -2.72 -10.76 55.11
C ALA A 21 -1.66 -9.72 55.50
N PHE A 22 -1.98 -8.83 56.45
CA PHE A 22 -1.03 -7.81 56.91
C PHE A 22 0.14 -8.41 57.69
N LEU A 23 -0.08 -9.52 58.41
CA LEU A 23 0.98 -10.24 59.10
C LEU A 23 1.98 -10.88 58.14
N ILE A 24 1.52 -11.51 57.06
CA ILE A 24 2.40 -12.08 56.02
C ILE A 24 3.20 -10.98 55.33
N ILE A 25 2.53 -9.87 54.94
CA ILE A 25 3.21 -8.73 54.32
C ILE A 25 4.24 -8.12 55.27
N GLY A 26 3.89 -7.96 56.55
CA GLY A 26 4.80 -7.45 57.58
C GLY A 26 6.03 -8.33 57.77
N LEU A 27 5.85 -9.65 57.91
CA LEU A 27 6.95 -10.60 58.07
C LEU A 27 7.85 -10.67 56.83
N ALA A 28 7.27 -10.69 55.62
CA ALA A 28 8.04 -10.67 54.37
C ALA A 28 8.87 -9.39 54.25
N SER A 29 8.29 -8.25 54.66
CA SER A 29 8.96 -6.95 54.58
C SER A 29 10.11 -6.80 55.55
N MET A 30 10.14 -7.55 56.66
CA MET A 30 11.27 -7.52 57.61
C MET A 30 12.59 -8.01 56.99
N PHE A 31 12.53 -8.84 55.95
CA PHE A 31 13.73 -9.28 55.20
C PHE A 31 14.34 -8.16 54.34
N VAL A 32 13.55 -7.14 54.01
CA VAL A 32 13.99 -5.97 53.21
C VAL A 32 14.30 -4.79 54.13
N SER A 33 13.41 -4.49 55.08
CA SER A 33 13.60 -3.47 56.11
C SER A 33 12.87 -3.87 57.39
N PHE A 34 13.66 -4.09 58.44
CA PHE A 34 13.14 -4.47 59.76
C PHE A 34 12.10 -3.47 60.29
N LEU A 35 12.33 -2.17 60.07
CA LEU A 35 11.45 -1.11 60.56
C LEU A 35 10.11 -1.04 59.78
N SER A 36 10.14 -1.20 58.45
CA SER A 36 8.91 -1.17 57.64
C SER A 36 8.04 -2.39 57.91
N GLY A 37 8.67 -3.57 58.11
CA GLY A 37 7.99 -4.78 58.55
C GLY A 37 7.34 -4.62 59.93
N LEU A 38 8.03 -4.00 60.89
CA LEU A 38 7.49 -3.74 62.23
C LEU A 38 6.25 -2.82 62.20
N ILE A 39 6.24 -1.79 61.35
CA ILE A 39 5.09 -0.88 61.18
C ILE A 39 3.87 -1.63 60.62
N MET A 40 4.09 -2.54 59.66
CA MET A 40 3.01 -3.36 59.09
C MET A 40 2.49 -4.42 60.08
N LEU A 41 3.35 -4.97 60.93
CA LEU A 41 2.93 -5.86 62.01
C LEU A 41 2.09 -5.12 63.08
N LEU A 42 2.46 -3.88 63.42
CA LEU A 42 1.65 -3.03 64.30
C LEU A 42 0.28 -2.71 63.68
N ALA A 43 0.23 -2.44 62.38
CA ALA A 43 -1.02 -2.25 61.65
C ALA A 43 -1.89 -3.53 61.65
N ALA A 44 -1.27 -4.71 61.56
CA ALA A 44 -1.97 -5.99 61.63
C ALA A 44 -2.72 -6.14 62.97
N CYS A 45 -2.07 -5.81 64.09
CA CYS A 45 -2.65 -5.94 65.44
C CYS A 45 -4.01 -5.24 65.63
N ILE A 46 -4.31 -4.19 64.86
CA ILE A 46 -5.59 -3.46 64.88
C ILE A 46 -6.76 -4.34 64.42
N PHE A 47 -6.50 -5.37 63.64
CA PHE A 47 -7.54 -6.29 63.17
C PHE A 47 -7.83 -7.43 64.15
N VAL A 48 -7.03 -7.58 65.23
CA VAL A 48 -7.27 -8.62 66.24
C VAL A 48 -8.41 -8.17 67.17
N PRO A 49 -9.54 -8.93 67.26
CA PRO A 49 -10.69 -8.51 68.07
C PRO A 49 -10.39 -8.39 69.57
N GLN A 50 -9.49 -9.22 70.11
CA GLN A 50 -9.09 -9.19 71.52
C GLN A 50 -8.33 -7.91 71.88
N ILE A 51 -7.38 -7.50 71.03
CA ILE A 51 -6.57 -6.28 71.23
C ILE A 51 -7.46 -5.04 71.25
N ASN A 52 -8.43 -4.98 70.34
CA ASN A 52 -9.40 -3.88 70.30
C ASN A 52 -10.26 -3.76 71.56
N ARG A 53 -10.59 -4.89 72.21
CA ARG A 53 -11.32 -4.89 73.49
C ARG A 53 -10.43 -4.35 74.61
N THR A 54 -9.19 -4.82 74.71
CA THR A 54 -8.23 -4.35 75.70
C THR A 54 -7.92 -2.86 75.56
N ILE A 55 -7.81 -2.34 74.33
CA ILE A 55 -7.63 -0.91 74.08
C ILE A 55 -8.84 -0.13 74.63
N LYS A 56 -10.07 -0.57 74.35
CA LYS A 56 -11.29 0.07 74.87
C LYS A 56 -11.31 0.09 76.40
N ASP A 57 -10.95 -1.02 77.04
CA ASP A 57 -11.00 -1.13 78.51
C ASP A 57 -9.92 -0.27 79.20
N ARG A 58 -8.76 -0.08 78.57
CA ARG A 58 -7.64 0.70 79.14
C ARG A 58 -7.70 2.19 78.81
N THR A 59 -8.20 2.56 77.63
CA THR A 59 -8.10 3.93 77.09
C THR A 59 -9.44 4.61 76.88
N ASN A 60 -10.55 3.90 77.10
CA ASN A 60 -11.93 4.37 76.88
C ASN A 60 -12.21 4.86 75.43
N ILE A 61 -11.34 4.55 74.46
CA ILE A 61 -11.50 4.90 73.04
C ILE A 61 -12.12 3.72 72.29
N THR A 62 -13.19 3.96 71.52
CA THR A 62 -13.82 2.96 70.66
C THR A 62 -13.28 3.04 69.23
N VAL A 63 -12.54 2.01 68.80
CA VAL A 63 -11.98 1.96 67.45
C VAL A 63 -13.09 1.62 66.43
N THR A 64 -13.66 2.67 65.82
CA THR A 64 -14.69 2.56 64.78
C THR A 64 -14.11 1.99 63.47
N PRO A 65 -14.93 1.43 62.57
CA PRO A 65 -14.46 0.95 61.26
C PRO A 65 -13.71 2.01 60.44
N GLY A 66 -14.17 3.28 60.50
CA GLY A 66 -13.49 4.40 59.86
C GLY A 66 -12.11 4.71 60.49
N GLY A 67 -12.00 4.64 61.82
CA GLY A 67 -10.71 4.83 62.50
C GLY A 67 -9.65 3.79 62.10
N ARG A 68 -10.06 2.54 61.87
CA ARG A 68 -9.14 1.48 61.40
C ARG A 68 -8.63 1.74 59.99
N ALA A 69 -9.51 2.18 59.10
CA ALA A 69 -9.13 2.54 57.74
C ALA A 69 -8.09 3.66 57.74
N ILE A 70 -8.25 4.67 58.61
CA ILE A 70 -7.29 5.77 58.75
C ILE A 70 -5.92 5.26 59.20
N VAL A 71 -5.84 4.44 60.27
CA VAL A 71 -4.55 3.94 60.76
C VAL A 71 -3.87 3.05 59.73
N VAL A 72 -4.62 2.22 59.01
CA VAL A 72 -4.08 1.38 57.93
C VAL A 72 -3.52 2.23 56.80
N ILE A 73 -4.23 3.28 56.38
CA ILE A 73 -3.74 4.19 55.33
C ILE A 73 -2.45 4.88 55.77
N VAL A 74 -2.37 5.35 57.02
CA VAL A 74 -1.17 6.00 57.57
C VAL A 74 0.01 5.02 57.65
N CYS A 75 -0.19 3.84 58.23
CA CYS A 75 0.84 2.81 58.32
C CYS A 75 1.29 2.33 56.93
N PHE A 76 0.36 2.18 55.99
CA PHE A 76 0.66 1.77 54.62
C PHE A 76 1.42 2.87 53.86
N GLY A 77 1.08 4.15 54.07
CA GLY A 77 1.82 5.27 53.51
C GLY A 77 3.26 5.35 54.02
N ILE A 78 3.47 5.15 55.34
CA ILE A 78 4.82 5.09 55.94
C ILE A 78 5.57 3.85 55.45
N PHE A 79 4.90 2.71 55.34
CA PHE A 79 5.45 1.47 54.80
C PHE A 79 5.94 1.64 53.36
N ILE A 80 5.11 2.24 52.48
CA ILE A 80 5.49 2.55 51.10
C ILE A 80 6.71 3.47 51.08
N TYR A 81 6.68 4.56 51.84
CA TYR A 81 7.77 5.55 51.86
C TYR A 81 9.10 4.97 52.38
N THR A 82 9.05 4.15 53.43
CA THR A 82 10.26 3.54 54.02
C THR A 82 10.80 2.40 53.16
N SER A 83 9.92 1.60 52.53
CA SER A 83 10.32 0.51 51.64
C SER A 83 10.89 1.04 50.33
N SER A 84 10.32 2.13 49.76
CA SER A 84 10.89 2.76 48.57
C SER A 84 12.29 3.30 48.84
N LYS A 85 12.51 3.96 49.98
CA LYS A 85 13.84 4.45 50.39
C LYS A 85 14.87 3.34 50.62
N ALA A 86 14.46 2.21 51.20
CA ALA A 86 15.35 1.06 51.40
C ALA A 86 15.76 0.43 50.06
N MET A 87 14.83 0.31 49.12
CA MET A 87 15.10 -0.23 47.78
C MET A 87 15.98 0.70 46.94
N GLU A 88 15.74 2.02 47.01
CA GLU A 88 16.62 3.04 46.40
C GLU A 88 18.07 2.91 46.93
N ALA A 89 18.25 2.71 48.23
CA ALA A 89 19.58 2.58 48.83
C ALA A 89 20.33 1.32 48.36
N ASP A 90 19.66 0.17 48.28
CA ASP A 90 20.27 -1.08 47.77
C ASP A 90 20.67 -0.95 46.30
N GLN A 91 19.81 -0.33 45.47
CA GLN A 91 20.11 -0.10 44.06
C GLN A 91 21.29 0.88 43.88
N VAL A 92 21.36 1.95 44.67
CA VAL A 92 22.50 2.88 44.66
C VAL A 92 23.80 2.18 45.07
N GLN A 93 23.75 1.27 46.04
CA GLN A 93 24.93 0.55 46.49
C GLN A 93 25.42 -0.48 45.45
N ARG A 94 24.51 -1.24 44.83
CA ARG A 94 24.86 -2.16 43.73
C ARG A 94 25.44 -1.42 42.54
N THR A 95 24.81 -0.32 42.13
CA THR A 95 25.30 0.49 41.00
C THR A 95 26.64 1.15 41.31
N ALA A 96 26.86 1.63 42.55
CA ALA A 96 28.17 2.13 42.97
C ALA A 96 29.23 1.02 42.97
N GLN A 97 28.90 -0.20 43.39
CA GLN A 97 29.82 -1.33 43.39
C GLN A 97 30.15 -1.83 41.97
N GLU A 98 29.16 -1.91 41.10
CA GLU A 98 29.36 -2.18 39.67
C GLU A 98 30.20 -1.10 39.01
N ALA A 99 30.00 0.17 39.36
CA ALA A 99 30.81 1.29 38.88
C ALA A 99 32.27 1.18 39.35
N LEU A 100 32.52 0.80 40.60
CA LEU A 100 33.87 0.57 41.13
C LEU A 100 34.55 -0.62 40.44
N ILE A 101 33.86 -1.74 40.24
CA ILE A 101 34.38 -2.91 39.50
C ILE A 101 34.71 -2.52 38.06
N ALA A 102 33.83 -1.77 37.41
CA ALA A 102 34.05 -1.28 36.05
C ALA A 102 35.22 -0.27 35.98
N GLU A 103 35.38 0.60 36.97
CA GLU A 103 36.51 1.54 37.04
C GLU A 103 37.83 0.80 37.26
N GLN A 104 37.85 -0.20 38.13
CA GLN A 104 39.02 -1.04 38.38
C GLN A 104 39.41 -1.82 37.10
N ALA A 105 38.45 -2.46 36.45
CA ALA A 105 38.69 -3.14 35.17
C ALA A 105 39.20 -2.18 34.09
N ARG A 106 38.74 -0.91 34.07
CA ARG A 106 39.25 0.12 33.16
C ARG A 106 40.70 0.51 33.49
N LYS A 107 41.07 0.60 34.77
CA LYS A 107 42.46 0.90 35.19
C LYS A 107 43.39 -0.23 34.79
N GLU A 108 43.03 -1.48 35.11
CA GLU A 108 43.79 -2.67 34.71
C GLU A 108 43.95 -2.76 33.19
N ASN A 109 42.90 -2.46 32.42
CA ASN A 109 42.99 -2.43 30.96
C ASN A 109 43.92 -1.33 30.45
N ARG A 110 43.90 -0.12 31.06
CA ARG A 110 44.83 0.97 30.73
C ARG A 110 46.28 0.59 31.00
N GLU A 111 46.55 -0.04 32.14
CA GLU A 111 47.88 -0.52 32.52
C GLU A 111 48.37 -1.60 31.54
N TYR A 112 47.53 -2.58 31.22
CA TYR A 112 47.83 -3.61 30.24
C TYR A 112 48.14 -3.02 28.86
N VAL A 113 47.33 -2.06 28.41
CA VAL A 113 47.49 -1.36 27.12
C VAL A 113 48.79 -0.57 27.10
N THR A 114 49.13 0.12 28.18
CA THR A 114 50.40 0.87 28.29
C THR A 114 51.61 -0.07 28.21
N ALA A 115 51.54 -1.23 28.87
CA ALA A 115 52.62 -2.21 28.86
C ALA A 115 52.76 -3.00 27.54
N ASN A 116 51.66 -3.16 26.78
CA ASN A 116 51.60 -4.02 25.59
C ASN A 116 51.25 -3.28 24.29
N GLU A 117 51.35 -1.95 24.26
CA GLU A 117 50.92 -1.10 23.14
C GLU A 117 51.45 -1.59 21.79
N ASN A 118 52.77 -1.86 21.70
CA ASN A 118 53.40 -2.29 20.46
C ASN A 118 52.90 -3.65 19.98
N THR A 119 52.68 -4.60 20.89
CA THR A 119 52.16 -5.94 20.56
C THR A 119 50.74 -5.85 20.03
N ILE A 120 49.90 -5.01 20.66
CA ILE A 120 48.53 -4.77 20.25
C ILE A 120 48.51 -4.12 18.86
N LEU A 121 49.30 -3.07 18.64
CA LEU A 121 49.40 -2.39 17.34
C LEU A 121 49.91 -3.32 16.24
N THR A 122 50.91 -4.15 16.53
CA THR A 122 51.45 -5.13 15.56
C THR A 122 50.37 -6.11 15.12
N LYS A 123 49.57 -6.63 16.07
CA LYS A 123 48.49 -7.56 15.75
C LYS A 123 47.34 -6.90 15.01
N ILE A 124 46.96 -5.68 15.36
CA ILE A 124 45.96 -4.90 14.60
C ILE A 124 46.44 -4.71 13.15
N ASN A 125 47.71 -4.30 12.96
CA ASN A 125 48.28 -4.09 11.63
C ASN A 125 48.40 -5.39 10.82
N ASP A 126 48.75 -6.53 11.44
CA ASP A 126 48.80 -7.85 10.80
C ASP A 126 47.42 -8.33 10.34
N LEU A 127 46.39 -8.19 11.19
CA LEU A 127 45.01 -8.52 10.80
C LEU A 127 44.52 -7.62 9.67
N THR A 128 44.88 -6.33 9.72
CA THR A 128 44.53 -5.34 8.71
C THR A 128 45.25 -5.60 7.37
N SER A 129 46.52 -6.00 7.38
CA SER A 129 47.28 -6.32 6.16
C SER A 129 46.75 -7.58 5.48
N LYS A 130 46.18 -8.52 6.25
CA LYS A 130 45.47 -9.71 5.76
C LYS A 130 44.03 -9.43 5.30
N GLN A 131 43.57 -8.17 5.34
CA GLN A 131 42.19 -7.76 5.07
C GLN A 131 41.14 -8.42 5.99
N ASP A 132 41.55 -8.98 7.12
CA ASP A 132 40.64 -9.52 8.14
C ASP A 132 40.19 -8.38 9.07
N TYR A 133 39.45 -7.44 8.49
CA TYR A 133 38.96 -6.26 9.20
C TYR A 133 37.99 -6.62 10.33
N ALA A 134 37.26 -7.73 10.20
CA ALA A 134 36.36 -8.20 11.25
C ALA A 134 37.13 -8.65 12.49
N ALA A 135 38.19 -9.46 12.33
CA ALA A 135 39.05 -9.84 13.43
C ALA A 135 39.85 -8.66 13.98
N ALA A 136 40.34 -7.75 13.12
CA ALA A 136 41.03 -6.53 13.55
C ALA A 136 40.15 -5.65 14.44
N ILE A 137 38.89 -5.43 14.05
CA ILE A 137 37.91 -4.67 14.82
C ILE A 137 37.55 -5.38 16.13
N ALA A 138 37.29 -6.69 16.09
CA ALA A 138 36.95 -7.48 17.28
C ALA A 138 38.12 -7.54 18.28
N PHE A 139 39.35 -7.62 17.80
CA PHE A 139 40.55 -7.62 18.63
C PHE A 139 40.85 -6.24 19.21
N GLY A 140 40.97 -5.23 18.36
CA GLY A 140 41.32 -3.86 18.80
C GLY A 140 40.20 -3.17 19.57
N GLY A 141 38.94 -3.54 19.34
CA GLY A 141 37.78 -3.05 20.10
C GLY A 141 37.86 -3.35 21.60
N LYS A 142 38.60 -4.38 22.03
CA LYS A 142 38.86 -4.69 23.45
C LYS A 142 39.70 -3.64 24.17
N TYR A 143 40.47 -2.86 23.39
CA TYR A 143 41.44 -1.87 23.88
C TYR A 143 41.10 -0.45 23.46
N ASN A 144 39.98 -0.24 22.76
CA ASN A 144 39.52 1.07 22.32
C ASN A 144 39.19 1.96 23.52
N ASN A 145 39.60 3.23 23.49
CA ASN A 145 39.45 4.20 24.60
C ASN A 145 40.14 3.79 25.91
N ALA A 146 41.09 2.85 25.86
CA ALA A 146 41.90 2.45 27.01
C ALA A 146 43.16 3.33 27.19
N GLY A 147 43.15 4.56 26.68
CA GLY A 147 44.18 5.58 26.94
C GLY A 147 45.34 5.64 25.94
N SER A 148 45.34 4.82 24.88
CA SER A 148 46.36 4.89 23.81
C SER A 148 45.79 5.52 22.54
N ILE A 149 46.20 6.76 22.27
CA ILE A 149 45.85 7.50 21.04
C ILE A 149 46.28 6.71 19.79
N LYS A 150 47.40 6.00 19.83
CA LYS A 150 47.90 5.24 18.67
C LYS A 150 46.98 4.07 18.32
N ILE A 151 46.46 3.36 19.34
CA ILE A 151 45.51 2.27 19.12
C ILE A 151 44.19 2.82 18.58
N ASP A 152 43.70 3.94 19.14
CA ASP A 152 42.47 4.58 18.66
C ASP A 152 42.61 5.07 17.20
N GLN A 153 43.77 5.65 16.85
CA GLN A 153 44.10 6.02 15.47
C GLN A 153 44.19 4.81 14.54
N ALA A 154 44.83 3.73 14.99
CA ALA A 154 44.91 2.49 14.23
C ALA A 154 43.50 1.93 13.96
N MET A 155 42.62 1.90 14.97
CA MET A 155 41.24 1.43 14.84
C MET A 155 40.38 2.32 13.93
N THR A 156 40.62 3.63 13.94
CA THR A 156 39.99 4.56 12.99
C THR A 156 40.42 4.24 11.56
N LYS A 157 41.71 3.95 11.34
CA LYS A 157 42.24 3.52 10.04
C LYS A 157 41.68 2.18 9.59
N VAL A 158 41.59 1.18 10.49
CA VAL A 158 40.96 -0.12 10.19
C VAL A 158 39.53 0.07 9.73
N SER A 159 38.75 0.89 10.46
CA SER A 159 37.35 1.17 10.12
C SER A 159 37.21 1.87 8.77
N ALA A 160 38.07 2.84 8.47
CA ALA A 160 38.09 3.53 7.19
C ALA A 160 38.46 2.58 6.02
N GLN A 161 39.49 1.75 6.20
CA GLN A 161 39.90 0.77 5.20
C GLN A 161 38.86 -0.32 4.97
N LYS A 162 38.20 -0.79 6.03
CA LYS A 162 37.05 -1.69 5.91
C LYS A 162 35.93 -1.04 5.11
N GLY A 163 35.56 0.20 5.44
CA GLY A 163 34.51 0.92 4.72
C GLY A 163 34.82 1.07 3.22
N GLU A 164 36.08 1.27 2.87
CA GLU A 164 36.52 1.29 1.47
C GLU A 164 36.49 -0.10 0.83
N ALA A 165 36.98 -1.14 1.52
CA ALA A 165 36.93 -2.51 1.04
C ALA A 165 35.49 -2.99 0.79
N ASP A 166 34.57 -2.70 1.72
CA ASP A 166 33.15 -3.03 1.61
C ASP A 166 32.50 -2.31 0.41
N LYS A 167 32.87 -1.04 0.15
CA LYS A 167 32.43 -0.31 -1.05
C LYS A 167 32.94 -0.96 -2.33
N GLN A 168 34.21 -1.37 -2.37
CA GLN A 168 34.80 -2.04 -3.55
C GLN A 168 34.17 -3.43 -3.78
N GLN A 169 33.91 -4.18 -2.71
CA GLN A 169 33.20 -5.46 -2.78
C GLN A 169 31.76 -5.30 -3.25
N ARG A 170 31.06 -4.26 -2.78
CA ARG A 170 29.70 -3.94 -3.26
C ARG A 170 29.70 -3.49 -4.73
N LYS A 171 30.70 -2.71 -5.13
CA LYS A 171 30.87 -2.32 -6.54
C LYS A 171 31.09 -3.55 -7.43
N SER A 172 31.97 -4.47 -7.03
CA SER A 172 32.24 -5.68 -7.82
C SER A 172 31.02 -6.60 -7.92
N SER A 173 30.24 -6.74 -6.85
CA SER A 173 29.00 -7.52 -6.88
C SER A 173 27.94 -6.89 -7.80
N LEU A 174 27.76 -5.57 -7.74
CA LEU A 174 26.85 -4.85 -8.64
C LEU A 174 27.27 -4.96 -10.12
N VAL A 175 28.58 -4.86 -10.41
CA VAL A 175 29.11 -5.06 -11.77
C VAL A 175 28.88 -6.49 -12.26
N ALA A 176 29.02 -7.49 -11.38
CA ALA A 176 28.69 -8.88 -11.73
C ALA A 176 27.18 -9.04 -12.03
N SER A 177 26.31 -8.42 -11.23
CA SER A 177 24.86 -8.44 -11.48
C SER A 177 24.48 -7.80 -12.82
N LEU A 178 25.17 -6.76 -13.27
CA LEU A 178 24.94 -6.16 -14.59
C LEU A 178 25.11 -7.18 -15.74
N GLN A 179 25.93 -8.21 -15.58
CA GLN A 179 26.13 -9.24 -16.60
C GLN A 179 24.92 -10.18 -16.74
N SER A 180 24.15 -10.36 -15.66
CA SER A 180 22.95 -11.20 -15.66
C SER A 180 21.66 -10.46 -16.03
N ILE A 181 21.65 -9.13 -15.92
CA ILE A 181 20.44 -8.34 -16.19
C ILE A 181 20.19 -8.27 -17.71
N PRO A 182 18.99 -8.66 -18.20
CA PRO A 182 18.64 -8.51 -19.60
C PRO A 182 18.74 -7.06 -20.08
N LYS A 183 19.28 -6.85 -21.28
CA LYS A 183 19.48 -5.49 -21.84
C LYS A 183 18.20 -4.68 -22.02
N ASN A 184 17.04 -5.33 -22.05
CA ASN A 184 15.72 -4.71 -22.15
C ASN A 184 15.05 -4.45 -20.79
N ASN A 185 15.64 -4.91 -19.68
CA ASN A 185 15.14 -4.65 -18.34
C ASN A 185 15.69 -3.32 -17.81
N PHE A 186 15.18 -2.21 -18.37
CA PHE A 186 15.68 -0.88 -18.03
C PHE A 186 15.45 -0.49 -16.56
N THR A 187 14.41 -1.03 -15.91
CA THR A 187 14.13 -0.77 -14.49
C THR A 187 15.23 -1.32 -13.60
N GLU A 188 15.63 -2.58 -13.82
CA GLU A 188 16.68 -3.22 -13.04
C GLU A 188 18.07 -2.66 -13.38
N LEU A 189 18.32 -2.33 -14.66
CA LEU A 189 19.53 -1.62 -15.08
C LEU A 189 19.63 -0.24 -14.42
N ALA A 190 18.56 0.57 -14.42
CA ALA A 190 18.54 1.89 -13.80
C ALA A 190 18.83 1.82 -12.29
N SER A 191 18.21 0.87 -11.59
CA SER A 191 18.46 0.61 -10.16
C SER A 191 19.93 0.27 -9.90
N THR A 192 20.48 -0.70 -10.63
CA THR A 192 21.86 -1.16 -10.44
C THR A 192 22.88 -0.08 -10.77
N TYR A 193 22.70 0.66 -11.88
CA TYR A 193 23.58 1.77 -12.22
C TYR A 193 23.48 2.94 -11.24
N THR A 194 22.30 3.22 -10.67
CA THR A 194 22.15 4.25 -9.62
C THR A 194 22.92 3.87 -8.35
N GLN A 195 22.86 2.60 -7.95
CA GLN A 195 23.64 2.10 -6.81
C GLN A 195 25.16 2.14 -7.09
N LEU A 196 25.57 1.85 -8.33
CA LEU A 196 26.96 1.99 -8.75
C LEU A 196 27.40 3.47 -8.73
N ALA A 197 26.57 4.39 -9.24
CA ALA A 197 26.86 5.82 -9.28
C ALA A 197 27.03 6.43 -7.88
N ALA A 198 26.32 5.90 -6.87
CA ALA A 198 26.49 6.28 -5.47
C ALA A 198 27.85 5.88 -4.88
N ILE A 199 28.51 4.86 -5.44
CA ILE A 199 29.84 4.40 -5.03
C ILE A 199 30.93 5.05 -5.90
N ASP A 200 30.69 5.10 -7.21
CA ASP A 200 31.63 5.60 -8.22
C ASP A 200 30.88 6.43 -9.27
N LYS A 201 31.18 7.72 -9.29
CA LYS A 201 30.49 8.71 -10.12
C LYS A 201 30.66 8.47 -11.63
N THR A 202 31.60 7.64 -12.06
CA THR A 202 31.76 7.26 -13.48
C THR A 202 30.52 6.58 -14.06
N TYR A 203 29.70 5.94 -13.23
CA TYR A 203 28.45 5.28 -13.65
C TYR A 203 27.24 6.22 -13.72
N GLN A 204 27.38 7.51 -13.37
CA GLN A 204 26.26 8.45 -13.34
C GLN A 204 25.58 8.57 -14.72
N THR A 205 26.37 8.65 -15.80
CA THR A 205 25.84 8.75 -17.17
C THR A 205 24.97 7.55 -17.54
N ASP A 206 25.37 6.34 -17.15
CA ASP A 206 24.58 5.14 -17.40
C ASP A 206 23.34 5.10 -16.50
N ALA A 207 23.44 5.52 -15.24
CA ALA A 207 22.30 5.64 -14.34
C ALA A 207 21.22 6.56 -14.92
N ASP A 208 21.62 7.76 -15.36
CA ASP A 208 20.72 8.73 -15.97
C ASP A 208 20.10 8.19 -17.26
N LYS A 209 20.91 7.55 -18.11
CA LYS A 209 20.45 6.92 -19.35
C LYS A 209 19.38 5.86 -19.11
N TYR A 210 19.64 4.90 -18.22
CA TYR A 210 18.70 3.80 -17.98
C TYR A 210 17.48 4.25 -17.18
N SER A 211 17.60 5.24 -16.29
CA SER A 211 16.46 5.88 -15.64
C SER A 211 15.51 6.49 -16.67
N LYS A 212 16.04 7.27 -17.62
CA LYS A 212 15.24 7.85 -18.71
C LYS A 212 14.59 6.77 -19.59
N LEU A 213 15.31 5.70 -19.92
CA LEU A 213 14.76 4.58 -20.71
C LEU A 213 13.66 3.83 -19.96
N ALA A 214 13.80 3.65 -18.65
CA ALA A 214 12.78 3.03 -17.81
C ALA A 214 11.51 3.88 -17.75
N GLU A 215 11.64 5.19 -17.58
CA GLU A 215 10.52 6.13 -17.61
C GLU A 215 9.81 6.12 -18.98
N GLN A 216 10.57 6.17 -20.06
CA GLN A 216 10.03 6.09 -21.42
C GLN A 216 9.25 4.79 -21.64
N LYS A 217 9.80 3.64 -21.22
CA LYS A 217 9.08 2.35 -21.32
C LYS A 217 7.82 2.31 -20.48
N ALA A 218 7.84 2.86 -19.26
CA ALA A 218 6.66 2.94 -18.43
C ALA A 218 5.57 3.81 -19.07
N GLN A 219 5.95 4.93 -19.70
CA GLN A 219 5.02 5.80 -20.43
C GLN A 219 4.46 5.11 -21.68
N GLU A 220 5.31 4.45 -22.48
CA GLU A 220 4.88 3.66 -23.66
C GLU A 220 3.91 2.55 -23.27
N GLU A 221 4.19 1.81 -22.20
CA GLU A 221 3.32 0.74 -21.73
C GLU A 221 1.98 1.28 -21.22
N LYS A 222 2.01 2.40 -20.48
CA LYS A 222 0.79 3.07 -20.03
C LYS A 222 -0.04 3.54 -21.23
N ALA A 223 0.59 4.20 -22.20
CA ALA A 223 -0.08 4.65 -23.42
C ALA A 223 -0.67 3.48 -24.20
N ARG A 224 0.06 2.37 -24.33
CA ARG A 224 -0.43 1.15 -24.98
C ARG A 224 -1.67 0.59 -24.26
N LYS A 225 -1.61 0.44 -22.93
CA LYS A 225 -2.76 -0.04 -22.14
C LYS A 225 -3.96 0.88 -22.25
N THR A 226 -3.75 2.19 -22.25
CA THR A 226 -4.83 3.17 -22.45
C THR A 226 -5.43 3.05 -23.86
N ALA A 227 -4.61 2.92 -24.90
CA ALA A 227 -5.09 2.74 -26.27
C ALA A 227 -5.84 1.41 -26.46
N GLU A 228 -5.35 0.32 -25.86
CA GLU A 228 -6.02 -0.99 -25.86
C GLU A 228 -7.37 -0.93 -25.13
N ALA A 229 -7.42 -0.26 -23.97
CA ALA A 229 -8.66 -0.08 -23.21
C ALA A 229 -9.67 0.80 -23.97
N GLU A 230 -9.23 1.89 -24.59
CA GLU A 230 -10.08 2.74 -25.41
C GLU A 230 -10.62 1.98 -26.62
N LYS A 231 -9.76 1.22 -27.32
CA LYS A 231 -10.20 0.37 -28.44
C LYS A 231 -11.24 -0.66 -27.98
N ALA A 232 -11.02 -1.33 -26.86
CA ALA A 232 -11.97 -2.30 -26.31
C ALA A 232 -13.30 -1.65 -25.90
N TYR A 233 -13.26 -0.45 -25.32
CA TYR A 233 -14.44 0.33 -24.98
C TYR A 233 -15.23 0.75 -26.23
N ARG A 234 -14.54 1.26 -27.25
CA ARG A 234 -15.18 1.60 -28.54
C ARG A 234 -15.82 0.40 -29.19
N GLN A 235 -15.16 -0.76 -29.16
CA GLN A 235 -15.71 -2.01 -29.67
C GLN A 235 -16.96 -2.47 -28.89
N SER A 236 -16.94 -2.42 -27.56
CA SER A 236 -18.10 -2.80 -26.72
C SER A 236 -19.30 -1.87 -26.92
N MET A 237 -19.05 -0.62 -27.30
CA MET A 237 -20.06 0.38 -27.65
C MET A 237 -20.52 0.31 -29.12
N GLY A 238 -19.97 -0.61 -29.91
CA GLY A 238 -20.29 -0.74 -31.34
C GLY A 238 -19.72 0.37 -32.23
N LEU A 239 -18.79 1.19 -31.73
CA LEU A 239 -18.22 2.37 -32.42
C LEU A 239 -17.10 2.03 -33.41
N THR A 240 -16.90 0.74 -33.67
CA THR A 240 -15.99 0.19 -34.70
C THR A 240 -16.77 -0.84 -35.49
N TRP A 241 -16.30 -1.21 -36.69
CA TRP A 241 -16.94 -2.27 -37.46
C TRP A 241 -17.01 -3.59 -36.69
N ASN A 242 -18.23 -4.11 -36.56
CA ASN A 242 -18.52 -5.44 -36.04
C ASN A 242 -19.01 -6.31 -37.18
N TYR A 243 -18.65 -7.59 -37.16
CA TYR A 243 -18.98 -8.53 -38.23
C TYR A 243 -19.77 -9.70 -37.68
N SER A 244 -20.81 -10.11 -38.40
CA SER A 244 -21.57 -11.32 -38.07
C SER A 244 -21.91 -12.11 -39.32
N VAL A 245 -22.06 -13.41 -39.14
CA VAL A 245 -22.51 -14.35 -40.16
C VAL A 245 -23.70 -15.09 -39.61
N SER A 246 -24.79 -15.11 -40.37
CA SER A 246 -25.99 -15.88 -40.07
C SER A 246 -26.37 -16.74 -41.27
N GLU A 247 -27.17 -17.78 -41.07
CA GLU A 247 -27.73 -18.57 -42.17
C GLU A 247 -29.09 -18.00 -42.59
N ASP A 248 -29.33 -17.85 -43.89
CA ASP A 248 -30.66 -17.62 -44.42
C ASP A 248 -31.41 -18.96 -44.51
N SER A 249 -32.34 -19.21 -43.59
CA SER A 249 -33.07 -20.47 -43.49
C SER A 249 -33.83 -20.85 -44.77
N MET A 250 -34.17 -19.89 -45.63
CA MET A 250 -34.86 -20.15 -46.90
C MET A 250 -33.94 -20.70 -47.99
N SER A 251 -32.67 -20.28 -48.03
CA SER A 251 -31.71 -20.74 -49.05
C SER A 251 -30.62 -21.66 -48.51
N GLY A 252 -30.48 -21.79 -47.19
CA GLY A 252 -29.39 -22.51 -46.52
C GLY A 252 -28.02 -21.86 -46.73
N LYS A 253 -27.97 -20.64 -47.26
CA LYS A 253 -26.71 -19.92 -47.57
C LYS A 253 -26.44 -18.84 -46.53
N SER A 254 -25.16 -18.55 -46.31
CA SER A 254 -24.75 -17.54 -45.33
C SER A 254 -25.08 -16.11 -45.78
N THR A 255 -25.60 -15.32 -44.84
CA THR A 255 -25.70 -13.86 -44.90
C THR A 255 -24.59 -13.26 -44.04
N ARG A 256 -23.83 -12.31 -44.62
CA ARG A 256 -22.77 -11.59 -43.91
C ARG A 256 -23.25 -10.18 -43.57
N HIS A 257 -22.87 -9.68 -42.41
CA HIS A 257 -23.09 -8.30 -41.97
C HIS A 257 -21.79 -7.66 -41.50
N ALA A 258 -21.63 -6.39 -41.80
CA ALA A 258 -20.71 -5.47 -41.13
C ALA A 258 -21.54 -4.31 -40.62
N TYR A 259 -21.44 -3.95 -39.34
CA TYR A 259 -22.23 -2.87 -38.75
C TYR A 259 -21.40 -2.02 -37.79
N VAL A 260 -21.73 -0.74 -37.73
CA VAL A 260 -21.08 0.25 -36.85
C VAL A 260 -22.09 1.27 -36.36
N SER A 261 -22.01 1.63 -35.09
CA SER A 261 -22.84 2.63 -34.45
C SER A 261 -22.27 4.04 -34.63
N SER A 262 -23.14 5.05 -34.69
CA SER A 262 -22.72 6.44 -34.80
C SER A 262 -21.92 6.89 -33.57
N ILE A 263 -20.91 7.74 -33.76
CA ILE A 263 -20.07 8.37 -32.71
C ILE A 263 -20.90 9.32 -31.85
N ASN A 264 -21.82 10.06 -32.47
CA ASN A 264 -22.74 10.93 -31.77
C ASN A 264 -24.02 10.18 -31.37
N THR A 265 -24.70 10.72 -30.35
CA THR A 265 -26.03 10.28 -29.94
C THR A 265 -27.06 11.33 -30.32
N VAL A 266 -28.30 10.89 -30.50
CA VAL A 266 -29.48 11.74 -30.62
C VAL A 266 -30.48 11.36 -29.54
N ASN A 267 -31.35 12.29 -29.18
CA ASN A 267 -32.48 12.05 -28.29
C ASN A 267 -33.72 12.68 -28.92
N PHE A 268 -34.69 11.85 -29.28
CA PHE A 268 -35.92 12.29 -29.91
C PHE A 268 -37.01 12.56 -28.87
N LYS A 269 -38.02 13.31 -29.25
CA LYS A 269 -39.21 13.55 -28.43
C LYS A 269 -40.01 12.25 -28.28
N PHE A 270 -40.89 12.24 -27.29
CA PHE A 270 -41.87 11.16 -27.10
C PHE A 270 -42.61 10.87 -28.42
N PRO A 271 -42.76 9.59 -28.83
CA PRO A 271 -42.52 8.36 -28.07
C PRO A 271 -41.09 7.78 -28.15
N TYR A 272 -40.17 8.44 -28.85
CA TYR A 272 -38.83 7.93 -29.17
C TYR A 272 -37.72 8.41 -28.22
N GLY A 273 -38.11 8.78 -26.99
CA GLY A 273 -37.21 9.32 -25.99
C GLY A 273 -36.09 8.36 -25.55
N GLY A 274 -34.97 8.98 -25.18
CA GLY A 274 -33.76 8.32 -24.72
C GLY A 274 -32.58 8.57 -25.67
N ALA A 275 -31.39 8.71 -25.11
CA ALA A 275 -30.17 8.78 -25.90
C ALA A 275 -29.99 7.49 -26.69
N GLN A 276 -29.82 7.61 -28.00
CA GLN A 276 -29.64 6.49 -28.92
C GLN A 276 -28.62 6.84 -30.00
N ARG A 277 -28.16 5.80 -30.71
CA ARG A 277 -27.24 5.89 -31.85
C ARG A 277 -27.92 5.34 -33.08
N ALA A 278 -27.51 5.82 -34.25
CA ALA A 278 -27.84 5.13 -35.49
C ALA A 278 -26.85 3.97 -35.73
N THR A 279 -27.28 2.97 -36.46
CA THR A 279 -26.42 1.86 -36.90
C THR A 279 -26.34 1.87 -38.42
N LEU A 280 -25.12 1.97 -38.95
CA LEU A 280 -24.83 1.80 -40.36
C LEU A 280 -24.47 0.34 -40.60
N THR A 281 -25.17 -0.32 -41.53
CA THR A 281 -24.95 -1.73 -41.83
C THR A 281 -24.69 -1.96 -43.31
N ILE A 282 -23.70 -2.81 -43.60
CA ILE A 282 -23.45 -3.42 -44.90
C ILE A 282 -23.82 -4.88 -44.79
N ARG A 283 -24.71 -5.36 -45.66
CA ARG A 283 -25.20 -6.74 -45.66
C ARG A 283 -25.04 -7.38 -47.02
N LYS A 284 -24.48 -8.58 -47.08
CA LYS A 284 -24.46 -9.44 -48.28
C LYS A 284 -25.44 -10.58 -48.07
N HIS A 285 -26.57 -10.51 -48.76
CA HIS A 285 -27.64 -11.51 -48.69
C HIS A 285 -27.61 -12.41 -49.93
N PRO A 286 -27.76 -13.74 -49.79
CA PRO A 286 -27.67 -14.67 -50.92
C PRO A 286 -28.73 -14.46 -52.00
N ARG A 287 -29.89 -13.90 -51.64
CA ARG A 287 -31.03 -13.69 -52.55
C ARG A 287 -31.20 -12.26 -53.04
N TRP A 288 -30.65 -11.28 -52.32
CA TRP A 288 -30.89 -9.84 -52.56
C TRP A 288 -29.61 -9.05 -52.84
N GLY A 289 -28.45 -9.72 -52.85
CA GLY A 289 -27.17 -9.08 -53.11
C GLY A 289 -26.67 -8.24 -51.93
N THR A 290 -25.84 -7.24 -52.24
CA THR A 290 -25.24 -6.35 -51.26
C THR A 290 -26.10 -5.11 -51.05
N SER A 291 -26.38 -4.80 -49.79
CA SER A 291 -27.18 -3.65 -49.35
C SER A 291 -26.40 -2.84 -48.32
N VAL A 292 -26.61 -1.53 -48.32
CA VAL A 292 -26.16 -0.60 -47.28
C VAL A 292 -27.40 0.07 -46.72
N TYR A 293 -27.52 0.15 -45.40
CA TYR A 293 -28.64 0.83 -44.77
C TYR A 293 -28.24 1.47 -43.45
N ILE A 294 -28.99 2.52 -43.09
CA ILE A 294 -28.92 3.16 -41.78
C ILE A 294 -30.20 2.83 -41.01
N SER A 295 -30.08 2.52 -39.73
CA SER A 295 -31.22 2.19 -38.86
C SER A 295 -31.13 2.86 -37.50
N LEU A 296 -32.26 2.91 -36.81
CA LEU A 296 -32.41 3.39 -35.43
C LEU A 296 -33.23 2.40 -34.60
N ASP A 297 -32.97 2.36 -33.30
CA ASP A 297 -33.79 1.58 -32.37
C ASP A 297 -35.13 2.27 -32.09
N LYS A 298 -35.13 3.61 -32.01
CA LYS A 298 -36.31 4.41 -31.68
C LYS A 298 -36.44 5.60 -32.61
N GLY A 299 -37.26 5.51 -33.63
CA GLY A 299 -37.54 6.65 -34.49
C GLY A 299 -38.20 6.23 -35.78
N GLN A 300 -38.63 7.24 -36.52
CA GLN A 300 -39.23 7.08 -37.83
C GLN A 300 -38.51 7.98 -38.82
N PHE A 301 -37.83 7.37 -39.78
CA PHE A 301 -37.33 8.05 -40.96
C PHE A 301 -38.50 8.58 -41.79
N ILE A 302 -38.30 9.74 -42.43
CA ILE A 302 -39.21 10.28 -43.43
C ILE A 302 -38.63 9.98 -44.81
N CYS A 303 -39.39 9.25 -45.62
CA CYS A 303 -39.11 8.96 -47.01
C CYS A 303 -40.35 9.39 -47.82
N GLY A 304 -40.19 10.36 -48.72
CA GLY A 304 -41.28 10.76 -49.61
C GLY A 304 -41.44 9.80 -50.79
N TYR A 305 -42.65 9.70 -51.36
CA TYR A 305 -42.93 8.81 -52.50
C TYR A 305 -42.03 9.08 -53.72
N ASP A 306 -41.80 10.36 -54.05
CA ASP A 306 -40.95 10.77 -55.19
C ASP A 306 -39.57 11.30 -54.78
N ASP A 307 -39.31 11.43 -53.47
CA ASP A 307 -38.08 12.07 -53.00
C ASP A 307 -37.50 11.49 -51.71
N CYS A 308 -37.03 10.25 -51.80
CA CYS A 308 -36.34 9.58 -50.72
C CYS A 308 -34.83 9.61 -50.93
N TYR A 309 -34.13 10.32 -50.04
CA TYR A 309 -32.67 10.45 -50.11
C TYR A 309 -32.07 10.69 -48.73
N VAL A 310 -30.77 10.44 -48.64
CA VAL A 310 -29.89 10.88 -47.56
C VAL A 310 -28.79 11.76 -48.13
N ARG A 311 -28.26 12.68 -47.31
CA ARG A 311 -27.01 13.38 -47.67
C ARG A 311 -25.85 12.69 -47.00
N VAL A 312 -24.86 12.30 -47.79
CA VAL A 312 -23.69 11.57 -47.31
C VAL A 312 -22.45 12.42 -47.57
N ARG A 313 -21.59 12.53 -46.56
CA ARG A 313 -20.27 13.16 -46.69
C ARG A 313 -19.22 12.23 -46.12
N PHE A 314 -18.29 11.79 -46.95
CA PHE A 314 -17.14 10.99 -46.53
C PHE A 314 -15.98 11.92 -46.17
N ALA A 315 -15.40 11.73 -44.99
CA ALA A 315 -14.30 12.54 -44.46
C ALA A 315 -14.52 14.05 -44.71
N ASN A 316 -13.52 14.73 -45.29
CA ASN A 316 -13.58 16.15 -45.67
C ASN A 316 -14.04 16.37 -47.12
N GLY A 317 -14.68 15.38 -47.74
CA GLY A 317 -15.23 15.46 -49.09
C GLY A 317 -16.49 16.32 -49.20
N LYS A 318 -17.02 16.44 -50.41
CA LYS A 318 -18.30 17.15 -50.66
C LYS A 318 -19.47 16.30 -50.20
N ALA A 319 -20.47 16.95 -49.59
CA ALA A 319 -21.74 16.30 -49.31
C ALA A 319 -22.45 15.96 -50.63
N GLN A 320 -22.87 14.70 -50.77
CA GLN A 320 -23.55 14.18 -51.95
C GLN A 320 -24.92 13.66 -51.57
N ARG A 321 -25.90 13.87 -52.43
CA ARG A 321 -27.25 13.31 -52.28
C ARG A 321 -27.23 11.88 -52.82
N MET A 322 -27.59 10.91 -51.98
CA MET A 322 -27.73 9.51 -52.36
C MET A 322 -29.19 9.11 -52.20
N SER A 323 -29.80 8.57 -53.26
CA SER A 323 -31.16 8.05 -53.20
C SER A 323 -31.29 6.98 -52.12
N ALA A 324 -32.45 6.91 -51.48
CA ALA A 324 -32.76 5.93 -50.46
C ALA A 324 -34.10 5.27 -50.74
N SER A 325 -34.38 4.14 -50.08
CA SER A 325 -35.67 3.47 -50.18
C SER A 325 -36.08 2.83 -48.87
N GLU A 326 -37.38 2.78 -48.61
CA GLU A 326 -37.94 2.04 -47.49
C GLU A 326 -37.81 0.52 -47.69
N PRO A 327 -37.75 -0.24 -46.59
CA PRO A 327 -37.89 -1.69 -46.61
C PRO A 327 -39.25 -2.14 -47.17
N SER A 328 -39.27 -3.34 -47.77
CA SER A 328 -40.50 -3.92 -48.34
C SER A 328 -41.55 -4.34 -47.30
N ASP A 329 -41.17 -4.42 -46.03
CA ASP A 329 -42.08 -4.67 -44.91
C ASP A 329 -42.64 -3.38 -44.29
N HIS A 330 -42.33 -2.22 -44.89
CA HIS A 330 -42.73 -0.89 -44.43
C HIS A 330 -42.24 -0.53 -43.01
N SER A 331 -41.19 -1.20 -42.51
CA SER A 331 -40.49 -0.74 -41.31
C SER A 331 -39.90 0.65 -41.56
N ASN A 332 -40.15 1.57 -40.63
CA ASN A 332 -39.84 2.99 -40.80
C ASN A 332 -38.60 3.44 -39.99
N ASN A 333 -37.95 2.50 -39.32
CA ASN A 333 -36.76 2.72 -38.51
C ASN A 333 -35.46 2.35 -39.24
N LEU A 334 -35.53 2.12 -40.56
CA LEU A 334 -34.40 1.79 -41.42
C LEU A 334 -34.61 2.38 -42.83
N LEU A 335 -33.52 2.88 -43.44
CA LEU A 335 -33.48 3.28 -44.84
C LEU A 335 -32.34 2.60 -45.58
N PHE A 336 -32.64 2.00 -46.72
CA PHE A 336 -31.63 1.49 -47.65
C PHE A 336 -31.03 2.63 -48.44
N ILE A 337 -29.71 2.72 -48.47
CA ILE A 337 -28.97 3.67 -49.30
C ILE A 337 -28.73 3.01 -50.66
N SER A 338 -29.20 3.67 -51.72
CA SER A 338 -29.07 3.18 -53.09
C SER A 338 -27.60 3.13 -53.52
N ASN A 339 -27.29 2.24 -54.47
CA ASN A 339 -25.94 2.06 -55.02
C ASN A 339 -24.91 1.69 -53.93
N ALA A 340 -25.16 0.56 -53.27
CA ALA A 340 -24.31 -0.01 -52.23
C ALA A 340 -22.83 -0.12 -52.63
N SER A 341 -22.52 -0.49 -53.89
CA SER A 341 -21.15 -0.62 -54.37
C SER A 341 -20.39 0.72 -54.36
N SER A 342 -21.01 1.81 -54.81
CA SER A 342 -20.47 3.16 -54.73
C SER A 342 -20.19 3.57 -53.29
N PHE A 343 -21.17 3.38 -52.39
CA PHE A 343 -21.02 3.71 -50.97
C PHE A 343 -19.83 2.96 -50.35
N ILE A 344 -19.76 1.64 -50.53
CA ILE A 344 -18.68 0.80 -49.99
C ILE A 344 -17.31 1.22 -50.55
N SER A 345 -17.25 1.57 -51.84
CA SER A 345 -15.99 2.01 -52.48
C SER A 345 -15.44 3.31 -51.89
N GLN A 346 -16.32 4.22 -51.47
CA GLN A 346 -15.97 5.48 -50.81
C GLN A 346 -15.64 5.23 -49.33
N ALA A 347 -16.43 4.38 -48.66
CA ALA A 347 -16.20 4.02 -47.27
C ALA A 347 -14.82 3.38 -47.05
N ARG A 348 -14.39 2.48 -47.94
CA ARG A 348 -13.05 1.85 -47.89
C ARG A 348 -11.87 2.82 -48.01
N LYS A 349 -12.11 4.07 -48.42
CA LYS A 349 -11.09 5.10 -48.65
C LYS A 349 -11.17 6.25 -47.64
N SER A 350 -12.03 6.12 -46.62
CA SER A 350 -12.38 7.19 -45.71
C SER A 350 -12.46 6.66 -44.29
N ASP A 351 -12.02 7.45 -43.32
CA ASP A 351 -12.08 7.05 -41.91
C ASP A 351 -13.41 7.47 -41.26
N THR A 352 -14.12 8.43 -41.84
CA THR A 352 -15.40 8.92 -41.29
C THR A 352 -16.45 9.11 -42.38
N VAL A 353 -17.71 8.93 -42.00
CA VAL A 353 -18.87 9.30 -42.82
C VAL A 353 -19.93 9.99 -41.99
N PHE A 354 -20.50 11.04 -42.57
CA PHE A 354 -21.63 11.78 -42.03
C PHE A 354 -22.85 11.48 -42.89
N ILE A 355 -23.94 11.05 -42.26
CA ILE A 355 -25.20 10.75 -42.94
C ILE A 355 -26.29 11.64 -42.34
N GLU A 356 -26.84 12.52 -43.15
CA GLU A 356 -28.01 13.33 -42.82
C GLU A 356 -29.27 12.66 -43.35
N ALA A 357 -30.26 12.48 -42.47
CA ALA A 357 -31.58 11.96 -42.81
C ALA A 357 -32.68 12.77 -42.10
N ASN A 358 -33.91 12.68 -42.62
CA ASN A 358 -35.08 13.35 -42.05
C ASN A 358 -35.87 12.40 -41.16
N PHE A 359 -36.39 12.94 -40.05
CA PHE A 359 -37.10 12.18 -39.02
C PHE A 359 -38.43 12.83 -38.67
N TYR A 360 -39.44 11.99 -38.42
CA TYR A 360 -40.80 12.43 -38.07
C TYR A 360 -40.76 13.32 -36.83
N GLN A 361 -41.28 14.55 -36.96
CA GLN A 361 -41.35 15.60 -35.92
C GLN A 361 -40.00 16.05 -35.32
N GLU A 362 -38.88 15.59 -35.88
CA GLU A 362 -37.52 15.94 -35.46
C GLU A 362 -36.79 16.78 -36.52
N GLY A 363 -37.18 16.67 -37.79
CA GLY A 363 -36.47 17.30 -38.90
C GLY A 363 -35.19 16.54 -39.26
N SER A 364 -34.20 17.23 -39.83
CA SER A 364 -32.95 16.59 -40.25
C SER A 364 -32.00 16.35 -39.07
N ARG A 365 -31.35 15.18 -39.05
CA ARG A 365 -30.29 14.84 -38.09
C ARG A 365 -29.10 14.24 -38.82
N VAL A 366 -27.91 14.58 -38.35
CA VAL A 366 -26.65 14.06 -38.87
C VAL A 366 -26.10 13.02 -37.91
N PHE A 367 -25.76 11.85 -38.45
CA PHE A 367 -25.03 10.81 -37.74
C PHE A 367 -23.63 10.72 -38.29
N GLU A 368 -22.65 10.77 -37.39
CA GLU A 368 -21.25 10.58 -37.68
C GLU A 368 -20.85 9.16 -37.35
N PHE A 369 -20.15 8.48 -38.25
CA PHE A 369 -19.66 7.12 -38.04
C PHE A 369 -18.15 7.11 -38.26
N ASP A 370 -17.44 6.43 -37.36
CA ASP A 370 -16.09 5.97 -37.64
C ASP A 370 -16.22 4.73 -38.53
N ILE A 371 -15.71 4.83 -39.75
CA ILE A 371 -15.74 3.76 -40.75
C ILE A 371 -14.33 3.32 -41.14
N SER A 372 -13.31 3.72 -40.36
CA SER A 372 -11.94 3.25 -40.52
C SER A 372 -11.88 1.72 -40.48
N ASP A 373 -10.86 1.14 -41.10
CA ASP A 373 -10.58 -0.30 -41.02
C ASP A 373 -11.75 -1.20 -41.50
N LEU A 374 -12.53 -0.74 -42.49
CA LEU A 374 -13.59 -1.54 -43.11
C LEU A 374 -13.01 -2.74 -43.90
N GLU A 375 -13.21 -3.95 -43.37
CA GLU A 375 -12.81 -5.23 -43.96
C GLU A 375 -13.98 -5.92 -44.70
N TRP A 376 -14.41 -5.35 -45.84
CA TRP A 376 -15.60 -5.86 -46.55
C TRP A 376 -15.34 -6.34 -47.98
N LYS A 377 -14.81 -7.56 -48.14
CA LYS A 377 -14.57 -8.20 -49.44
C LYS A 377 -15.82 -8.86 -50.03
#